data_AF-A0A523SIC6-F1
#
_entry.id   AF-A0A523SIC6-F1
#
_cell.length_a   1.000
_cell.length_b   1.000
_cell.length_c   1.000
_cell.angle_alpha   90.00
_cell.angle_beta   90.00
_cell.angle_gamma   90.00
#
_symmetry.space_group_name_H-M   'P 1'
#
loop_
_entity.id
_entity.type
_entity.pdbx_description
1 polymer ?
#
loop_
_entity_poly.entity_id
_entity_poly.type
_entity_poly.pdbx_seq_one_letter_code
_entity_poly.pdbx_strand_id
1 'polypeptide(L)' 'MTLQVSRREGETQDSLLRRFQRMVQTCGILREAKAHRYFVSKRDAARLKAKRSVRRKRLGR' A
#
# COMPACT_ATOMS: atom_id res chain seq x y z
N MET A 1 -7.85 -1.52 -11.96
CA MET A 1 -6.58 -0.85 -12.33
C MET A 1 -5.55 -1.92 -12.58
N THR A 2 -5.19 -2.16 -13.83
CA THR A 2 -4.13 -3.11 -14.20
C THR A 2 -2.78 -2.49 -13.88
N LEU A 3 -2.03 -3.10 -12.97
CA LEU A 3 -0.68 -2.67 -12.61
C LEU A 3 0.29 -3.15 -13.70
N GLN A 4 0.61 -2.28 -14.67
CA GLN A 4 1.56 -2.60 -15.75
C GLN A 4 2.72 -1.60 -15.73
N VAL A 5 3.95 -2.11 -15.67
CA VAL A 5 5.17 -1.31 -15.86
C VAL A 5 6.00 -1.92 -16.97
N SER A 6 6.13 -1.20 -18.08
CA SER A 6 7.05 -1.51 -19.16
C SER A 6 8.32 -0.67 -19.04
N ARG A 7 9.43 -1.22 -19.52
CA ARG A 7 10.72 -0.51 -19.62
C ARG A 7 10.59 0.63 -20.61
N ARG A 8 11.09 1.81 -20.23
CA ARG A 8 11.18 2.97 -21.13
C ARG A 8 12.53 2.97 -21.85
N GLU A 9 12.57 3.59 -23.02
CA GLU A 9 13.82 3.78 -23.76
C GLU A 9 14.80 4.65 -22.96
N GLY A 10 16.08 4.28 -22.96
CA GLY A 10 17.11 4.96 -22.16
C GLY A 10 16.99 4.78 -20.63
N GLU A 11 16.02 4.02 -20.14
CA GLU A 11 15.82 3.82 -18.70
C GLU A 11 16.80 2.77 -18.14
N THR A 12 17.42 3.11 -17.00
CA THR A 12 18.22 2.18 -16.21
C THR A 12 17.33 1.19 -15.44
N GLN A 13 17.85 0.00 -15.17
CA GLN A 13 17.11 -1.05 -14.46
C GLN A 13 16.62 -0.59 -13.07
N ASP A 14 17.44 0.21 -12.37
CA ASP A 14 17.11 0.79 -11.07
C ASP A 14 15.93 1.75 -11.13
N SER A 15 15.86 2.60 -12.17
CA SER A 15 14.74 3.51 -12.38
C SER A 15 13.44 2.74 -12.58
N LEU A 16 13.49 1.68 -13.40
CA LEU A 16 12.34 0.81 -13.64
C LEU A 16 11.81 0.20 -12.33
N LEU A 17 12.70 -0.34 -11.49
CA LEU A 17 12.36 -0.91 -10.19
C LEU A 17 11.71 0.12 -9.26
N ARG A 18 12.24 1.35 -9.21
CA ARG A 18 11.67 2.43 -8.38
C ARG A 18 10.27 2.81 -8.83
N ARG A 19 10.00 2.85 -10.14
CA ARG A 19 8.66 3.11 -10.67
C ARG A 19 7.69 1.98 -10.29
N PHE A 20 8.12 0.73 -10.45
CA PHE A 20 7.33 -0.42 -10.03
C PHE A 20 6.99 -0.38 -8.54
N GLN A 21 7.99 -0.18 -7.67
CA GLN A 21 7.79 -0.07 -6.23
C GLN A 21 6.83 1.06 -5.87
N ARG A 22 6.99 2.24 -6.48
CA ARG A 22 6.08 3.37 -6.25
C ARG A 22 4.65 3.02 -6.66
N MET A 23 4.46 2.40 -7.81
CA MET A 23 3.13 2.01 -8.29
C MET A 23 2.47 0.99 -7.36
N VAL A 24 3.20 -0.02 -6.89
CA VAL A 24 2.72 -1.01 -5.90
C VAL A 24 2.34 -0.34 -4.58
N GLN A 25 3.15 0.62 -4.11
CA GLN A 25 2.87 1.39 -2.90
C GLN A 25 1.64 2.29 -3.05
N THR A 26 1.50 2.99 -4.17
CA THR A 26 0.36 3.88 -4.46
C THR A 26 -0.93 3.12 -4.60
N CYS A 27 -0.92 1.99 -5.32
CA CYS A 27 -2.09 1.12 -5.45
C CYS A 27 -2.47 0.47 -4.11
N GLY A 28 -1.49 0.27 -3.22
CA GLY A 28 -1.75 -0.25 -1.88
C GLY A 28 -2.10 -1.73 -1.83
N ILE A 29 -1.84 -2.48 -2.91
CA ILE A 29 -2.18 -3.90 -3.04
C ILE A 29 -1.61 -4.75 -1.90
N LEU A 30 -0.37 -4.49 -1.48
CA LEU A 30 0.25 -5.21 -0.35
C LEU A 30 -0.44 -4.87 1.00
N ARG A 31 -0.93 -3.65 1.16
CA ARG A 31 -1.65 -3.22 2.35
C ARG A 31 -3.02 -3.90 2.42
N GLU A 32 -3.69 -4.03 1.29
CA GLU A 32 -4.98 -4.71 1.16
C GLU A 32 -4.84 -6.21 1.41
N ALA A 33 -3.90 -6.87 0.72
CA ALA A 33 -3.60 -8.29 0.93
C ALA A 33 -3.30 -8.59 2.42
N LYS A 34 -2.50 -7.74 3.08
CA LYS A 34 -2.24 -7.87 4.52
C LYS A 34 -3.48 -7.65 5.38
N ALA A 35 -4.37 -6.74 4.98
CA ALA A 35 -5.61 -6.48 5.72
C ALA A 35 -6.62 -7.62 5.59
N HIS A 36 -6.61 -8.34 4.46
CA HIS A 36 -7.54 -9.45 4.17
C HIS A 36 -6.94 -10.84 4.47
N ARG A 37 -5.71 -10.91 4.99
CA ARG A 37 -5.04 -12.18 5.34
C ARG A 37 -5.83 -13.06 6.32
N TYR A 38 -6.62 -12.45 7.19
CA TYR A 38 -7.47 -13.15 8.16
C TYR A 38 -8.86 -12.52 8.20
N PHE A 39 -9.84 -13.30 8.62
CA PHE A 39 -11.17 -12.77 8.93
C PHE A 39 -11.09 -11.78 10.10
N VAL A 40 -11.75 -10.63 9.95
CA VAL A 40 -11.87 -9.61 10.98
C VAL A 40 -13.33 -9.22 11.09
N SER A 41 -13.90 -9.32 12.29
CA SER A 41 -15.29 -8.93 12.53
C SER A 41 -15.48 -7.42 12.30
N LYS A 42 -16.72 -6.99 12.06
CA LYS A 42 -17.05 -5.55 11.91
C LYS A 42 -16.60 -4.73 13.13
N ARG A 43 -16.74 -5.29 14.33
CA ARG A 43 -16.33 -4.66 15.60
C ARG A 43 -14.81 -4.48 15.66
N ASP A 44 -14.05 -5.51 15.29
CA ASP A 44 -12.59 -5.46 15.33
C ASP A 44 -12.03 -4.54 14.26
N ALA A 45 -12.63 -4.50 13.07
CA ALA A 45 -12.30 -3.56 12.02
C ALA A 45 -12.46 -2.09 12.48
N ALA A 46 -13.55 -1.78 13.18
CA ALA A 46 -13.79 -0.46 13.74
C ALA A 46 -12.74 -0.06 14.79
N ARG A 47 -12.41 -0.97 15.72
CA ARG A 47 -11.35 -0.78 16.73
C ARG A 47 -9.99 -0.54 16.07
N LEU A 48 -9.65 -1.34 15.05
CA LEU A 48 -8.38 -1.22 14.34
C LEU A 48 -8.29 0.11 13.58
N LYS A 49 -9.39 0.57 12.97
CA LYS A 49 -9.49 1.87 12.28
C LYS A 49 -9.28 3.03 13.25
N ALA A 50 -9.93 3.00 14.43
CA ALA A 50 -9.76 4.00 15.47
C ALA A 50 -8.30 4.07 15.96
N LYS A 51 -7.70 2.92 16.29
CA LYS A 51 -6.30 2.83 16.72
C LYS A 51 -5.33 3.36 15.66
N ARG A 52 -5.54 3.01 14.38
CA ARG A 52 -4.74 3.52 13.26
C ARG A 52 -4.88 5.03 13.09
N SER A 53 -6.07 5.59 13.28
CA SER A 53 -6.33 7.04 13.18
C SER A 53 -5.57 7.82 14.25
N VAL A 54 -5.68 7.40 15.51
CA VAL A 54 -4.95 7.99 16.63
C VAL A 54 -3.44 7.93 16.38
N ARG A 55 -2.93 6.79 15.90
CA ARG A 55 -1.50 6.63 15.58
C ARG A 55 -1.03 7.60 14.49
N ARG A 56 -1.81 7.82 13.42
CA ARG A 56 -1.45 8.80 12.38
C ARG A 56 -1.34 10.22 12.95
N LYS A 57 -2.36 10.64 13.73
CA LYS A 57 -2.35 11.95 14.40
C LYS A 57 -1.13 12.15 15.30
N ARG A 58 -0.72 11.12 16.04
CA ARG A 58 0.48 11.16 16.91
C ARG A 58 1.80 11.26 16.13
N LEU A 59 1.87 10.68 14.93
CA LEU A 59 3.07 10.66 14.10
C LEU A 59 3.22 11.89 13.19
N GLY A 60 2.35 12.90 13.32
CA GLY A 60 2.48 14.16 12.59
C GLY A 60 2.46 14.01 11.06
N ARG A 61 1.65 13.09 10.53
CA ARG A 61 1.34 12.98 9.10
C ARG A 61 -0.14 13.18 8.84
#